data_AF-A0A4Y2GGT2-F1
#
_entry.id   AF-A0A4Y2GGT2-F1
#
_cell.length_a   1.000
_cell.length_b   1.000
_cell.length_c   1.000
_cell.angle_alpha   90.00
_cell.angle_beta   90.00
_cell.angle_gamma   90.00
#
_symmetry.space_group_name_H-M   'P 1'
#
loop_
_entity.id
_entity.type
_entity.pdbx_description
1 polymer ?
#
loop_
_entity_poly.entity_id
_entity_poly.type
_entity_poly.pdbx_seq_one_letter_code
_entity_poly.pdbx_strand_id
1 'polypeptide(L)'
;MQVSPVLPKGSRSLSVASCLKKHNLWSKFIKLNLIKNKRALEAERKCSNWLLEIGEVKSGDNVMLPDICYTSEQNPAKQLYGDLNLSTIMAKELKGQAILALTNNASIYINNQVLLCLPRKTIVYEAVDDIVSDDPSDRLTFPVEFLDSLTPTGMPPYK
;
A
#
# COMPACT_ATOMS: atom_id res chain seq x y z
N MET A 1 -6.53 -14.41 3.28
CA MET A 1 -5.26 -14.44 2.51
C MET A 1 -4.44 -13.18 2.79
N GLN A 2 -3.15 -13.19 2.42
CA GLN A 2 -2.26 -12.03 2.42
C GLN A 2 -1.57 -11.94 1.05
N VAL A 3 -0.86 -10.84 0.80
CA VAL A 3 -0.12 -10.60 -0.43
C VAL A 3 0.96 -11.68 -0.63
N SER A 4 1.13 -12.15 -1.87
CA SER A 4 2.18 -13.12 -2.21
C SER A 4 3.57 -12.47 -2.19
N PRO A 5 4.65 -13.25 -2.06
CA PRO A 5 6.01 -12.71 -2.15
C PRO A 5 6.21 -11.92 -3.45
N VAL A 6 6.78 -10.72 -3.31
CA VAL A 6 7.17 -9.89 -4.45
C VAL A 6 8.47 -10.45 -5.00
N LEU A 7 8.42 -10.91 -6.25
CA LEU A 7 9.60 -11.33 -7.00
C LEU A 7 9.82 -10.34 -8.14
N PRO A 8 10.88 -9.51 -8.11
CA PRO A 8 11.18 -8.61 -9.21
C PRO A 8 11.26 -9.37 -10.53
N LYS A 9 10.51 -8.94 -11.54
CA LYS A 9 10.40 -9.59 -12.86
C LYS A 9 9.89 -11.05 -12.82
N GLY A 10 9.37 -11.51 -11.68
CA GLY A 10 8.84 -12.86 -11.51
C GLY A 10 7.43 -13.00 -12.10
N SER A 11 7.13 -14.17 -12.66
CA SER A 11 5.78 -14.52 -13.09
C SER A 11 4.88 -14.86 -11.89
N ARG A 12 3.57 -14.85 -12.11
CA ARG A 12 2.59 -15.32 -11.11
C ARG A 12 2.90 -16.74 -10.62
N SER A 13 3.32 -17.64 -11.51
CA SER A 13 3.66 -19.01 -11.14
C SER A 13 4.90 -19.08 -10.24
N LEU A 14 5.91 -18.26 -10.50
CA LEU A 14 7.11 -18.16 -9.66
C LEU A 14 6.79 -17.58 -8.28
N SER A 15 5.95 -16.55 -8.20
CA SER A 15 5.51 -15.99 -6.91
C SER A 15 4.78 -17.03 -6.07
N VAL A 16 3.88 -17.81 -6.69
CA VAL A 16 3.18 -18.91 -6.01
C VAL A 16 4.14 -20.01 -5.58
N ALA A 17 5.11 -20.39 -6.43
CA ALA A 17 6.11 -21.40 -6.10
C ALA A 17 7.03 -20.98 -4.95
N SER A 18 7.25 -19.67 -4.79
CA SER A 18 8.08 -19.10 -3.72
C SER A 18 7.33 -18.91 -2.40
N CYS A 19 6.02 -19.17 -2.35
CA CYS A 19 5.27 -19.14 -1.10
C CYS A 19 5.76 -20.22 -0.13
N LEU A 20 5.86 -19.90 1.16
CA LEU A 20 6.26 -20.85 2.21
C LEU A 20 5.45 -22.16 2.19
N LYS A 21 4.16 -22.08 1.81
CA LYS A 21 3.27 -23.24 1.67
C LYS A 21 3.69 -24.26 0.59
N LYS A 22 4.57 -23.87 -0.34
CA LYS A 22 5.13 -24.72 -1.39
C LYS A 22 6.46 -25.36 -1.00
N HIS A 23 7.08 -24.92 0.10
CA HIS A 23 8.35 -25.47 0.57
C HIS A 23 8.18 -26.90 1.09
N ASN A 24 9.16 -27.78 0.86
CA ASN A 24 9.11 -29.19 1.26
C ASN A 24 8.95 -29.39 2.79
N LEU A 25 9.48 -28.45 3.59
CA LEU A 25 9.35 -28.47 5.05
C LEU A 25 7.95 -28.06 5.54
N TRP A 26 7.06 -27.55 4.69
CA TRP A 26 5.73 -27.08 5.11
C TRP A 26 4.92 -28.16 5.86
N SER A 27 5.11 -29.43 5.51
CA SER A 27 4.48 -30.57 6.20
C SER A 27 4.92 -30.75 7.66
N LYS A 28 6.09 -30.19 8.03
CA LYS A 28 6.63 -30.26 9.40
C LYS A 28 6.10 -29.16 10.32
N PHE A 29 5.39 -28.16 9.78
CA PHE A 29 4.87 -27.05 10.56
C PHE A 29 3.56 -27.45 11.25
N ILE A 30 3.41 -27.08 12.52
CA ILE A 30 2.15 -27.16 13.25
C ILE A 30 1.30 -25.94 12.86
N LYS A 31 0.07 -26.19 12.39
CA LYS A 31 -0.85 -25.14 11.96
C LYS A 31 -1.84 -24.86 13.08
N LEU A 32 -1.74 -23.67 13.64
CA LEU A 32 -2.70 -23.16 14.63
C LEU A 32 -3.60 -22.13 13.94
N ASN A 33 -4.91 -22.27 14.10
CA ASN A 33 -5.90 -21.37 13.48
C ASN A 33 -6.54 -20.49 14.55
N LEU A 34 -6.51 -19.18 14.31
CA LEU A 34 -7.25 -18.21 15.12
C LEU A 34 -8.56 -17.90 14.42
N ILE A 35 -9.68 -18.23 15.09
CA ILE A 35 -11.03 -18.08 14.51
C ILE A 35 -11.76 -16.82 14.97
N LYS A 36 -11.26 -16.12 16.00
CA LYS A 36 -11.89 -14.93 16.57
C LYS A 36 -11.13 -13.67 16.20
N ASN A 37 -11.74 -12.81 15.41
CA ASN A 37 -11.23 -11.47 15.12
C ASN A 37 -11.46 -10.56 16.34
N LYS A 38 -10.38 -10.14 17.00
CA LYS A 38 -10.42 -9.25 18.16
C LYS A 38 -10.35 -7.76 17.81
N ARG A 39 -10.06 -7.43 16.55
CA ARG A 39 -9.97 -6.05 16.05
C ARG A 39 -11.31 -5.51 15.57
N ALA A 40 -12.18 -6.39 15.06
CA ALA A 40 -13.51 -6.01 14.61
C ALA A 40 -14.42 -5.67 15.79
N LEU A 41 -15.10 -4.54 15.70
CA LEU A 41 -16.16 -4.16 16.62
C LEU A 41 -17.40 -5.03 16.38
N GLU A 42 -18.25 -5.13 17.39
CA GLU A 42 -19.51 -5.87 17.31
C GLU A 42 -20.41 -5.37 16.16
N ALA A 43 -20.44 -4.05 15.97
CA ALA A 43 -21.17 -3.40 14.88
C ALA A 43 -20.62 -3.76 13.48
N GLU A 44 -19.35 -4.15 13.38
CA GLU A 44 -18.66 -4.45 12.13
C GLU A 44 -18.72 -5.94 11.77
N ARG A 45 -19.44 -6.76 12.54
CA ARG A 45 -19.49 -8.21 12.35
C ARG A 45 -19.89 -8.62 10.94
N LYS A 46 -20.87 -7.94 10.32
CA LYS A 46 -21.29 -8.22 8.94
C LYS A 46 -20.12 -8.07 7.95
N CYS A 47 -19.40 -6.95 8.04
CA CYS A 47 -18.22 -6.68 7.21
C CYS A 47 -17.09 -7.69 7.51
N SER A 48 -16.82 -7.97 8.78
CA SER A 48 -15.81 -8.95 9.17
C SER A 48 -16.11 -10.35 8.66
N ASN A 49 -17.38 -10.78 8.66
CA ASN A 49 -17.79 -12.09 8.13
C ASN A 49 -17.63 -12.15 6.61
N TRP A 50 -18.07 -11.10 5.90
CA TRP A 50 -17.88 -10.99 4.46
C TRP A 50 -16.38 -11.04 4.05
N LEU A 51 -15.51 -10.36 4.80
CA LEU A 51 -14.05 -10.43 4.60
C LEU A 51 -13.49 -11.84 4.80
N LEU A 52 -14.04 -12.61 5.75
CA LEU A 52 -13.65 -14.01 5.97
C LEU A 52 -14.05 -14.89 4.80
N GLU A 53 -15.27 -14.73 4.27
CA GLU A 53 -15.77 -15.49 3.11
C GLU A 53 -14.89 -15.28 1.87
N ILE A 54 -14.48 -14.03 1.61
CA ILE A 54 -13.52 -13.70 0.55
C ILE A 54 -12.15 -14.30 0.83
N GLY A 55 -11.68 -14.19 2.08
CA GLY A 55 -10.37 -14.66 2.49
C GLY A 55 -10.19 -16.17 2.39
N GLU A 56 -11.28 -16.93 2.46
CA GLU A 56 -11.36 -18.40 2.32
C GLU A 56 -11.56 -18.85 0.86
N VAL A 57 -11.70 -17.92 -0.09
CA VAL A 57 -11.90 -18.23 -1.53
C VAL A 57 -13.15 -19.07 -1.78
N LYS A 58 -14.17 -18.95 -0.91
CA LYS A 58 -15.46 -19.62 -1.13
C LYS A 58 -16.23 -19.02 -2.32
N SER A 59 -15.90 -17.79 -2.68
CA SER A 59 -16.65 -17.00 -3.68
C SER A 59 -16.22 -17.19 -5.14
N GLY A 60 -15.28 -18.09 -5.46
CA GLY A 60 -14.76 -18.21 -6.83
C GLY A 60 -14.00 -16.95 -7.29
N ASP A 61 -13.88 -16.74 -8.60
CA ASP A 61 -13.12 -15.62 -9.18
C ASP A 61 -13.86 -14.27 -9.12
N ASN A 62 -15.18 -14.28 -8.89
CA ASN A 62 -16.01 -13.08 -8.86
C ASN A 62 -16.48 -12.79 -7.44
N VAL A 63 -16.23 -11.58 -6.96
CA VAL A 63 -16.67 -11.13 -5.64
C VAL A 63 -17.69 -10.01 -5.80
N MET A 64 -18.87 -10.18 -5.21
CA MET A 64 -19.84 -9.09 -5.09
C MET A 64 -19.39 -8.15 -3.98
N LEU A 65 -19.12 -6.89 -4.35
CA LEU A 65 -18.80 -5.85 -3.40
C LEU A 65 -20.08 -5.33 -2.70
N PRO A 66 -20.04 -5.02 -1.40
CA PRO A 66 -21.15 -4.39 -0.69
C PRO A 66 -21.47 -3.01 -1.27
N ASP A 67 -22.72 -2.57 -1.11
CA ASP A 67 -23.20 -1.30 -1.70
C ASP A 67 -22.36 -0.08 -1.28
N ILE A 68 -21.80 -0.11 -0.06
CA ILE A 68 -20.93 0.95 0.47
C ILE A 68 -19.65 1.16 -0.36
N CYS A 69 -19.26 0.19 -1.19
CA CYS A 69 -18.10 0.30 -2.07
C CYS A 69 -18.38 1.08 -3.36
N TYR A 70 -19.64 1.34 -3.72
CA TYR A 70 -19.99 2.09 -4.92
C TYR A 70 -20.24 3.56 -4.57
N THR A 71 -19.22 4.40 -4.80
CA THR A 71 -19.24 5.82 -4.44
C THR A 71 -19.56 6.67 -5.67
N SER A 72 -20.34 7.74 -5.51
CA SER A 72 -20.62 8.68 -6.60
C SER A 72 -19.39 9.54 -6.92
N GLU A 73 -18.63 9.93 -5.91
CA GLU A 73 -17.32 10.59 -6.06
C GLU A 73 -16.24 9.54 -6.35
N GLN A 74 -15.54 9.73 -7.47
CA GLN A 74 -14.50 8.83 -7.98
C GLN A 74 -13.09 9.28 -7.57
N ASN A 75 -12.92 10.56 -7.19
CA ASN A 75 -11.67 11.05 -6.65
C ASN A 75 -11.58 10.69 -5.15
N PRO A 76 -10.66 9.81 -4.74
CA PRO A 76 -10.60 9.33 -3.36
C PRO A 76 -10.26 10.44 -2.36
N ALA A 77 -9.50 11.46 -2.77
CA ALA A 77 -9.21 12.60 -1.91
C ALA A 77 -10.45 13.47 -1.70
N LYS A 78 -11.25 13.72 -2.74
CA LYS A 78 -12.54 14.42 -2.58
C LYS A 78 -13.55 13.59 -1.81
N GLN A 79 -13.58 12.28 -2.02
CA GLN A 79 -14.47 11.39 -1.28
C GLN A 79 -14.17 11.43 0.23
N LEU A 80 -12.89 11.47 0.61
CA LEU A 80 -12.48 11.43 2.02
C LEU A 80 -12.44 12.81 2.68
N TYR A 81 -12.08 13.85 1.93
CA TYR A 81 -11.82 15.19 2.45
C TYR A 81 -12.73 16.28 1.85
N GLY A 82 -13.66 15.96 0.95
CA GLY A 82 -14.43 16.94 0.19
C GLY A 82 -15.34 17.83 1.04
N ASP A 83 -15.83 17.31 2.17
CA ASP A 83 -16.61 18.07 3.15
C ASP A 83 -15.74 18.87 4.13
N LEU A 84 -14.42 18.65 4.11
CA LEU A 84 -13.48 19.31 5.00
C LEU A 84 -12.86 20.52 4.32
N ASN A 85 -12.77 21.62 5.06
CA ASN A 85 -11.96 22.73 4.62
C ASN A 85 -10.48 22.45 4.91
N LEU A 86 -9.80 21.86 3.92
CA LEU A 86 -8.37 21.53 4.03
C LEU A 86 -7.50 22.75 4.36
N SER A 87 -7.92 23.97 3.99
CA SER A 87 -7.16 25.20 4.28
C SER A 87 -7.24 25.65 5.75
N THR A 88 -8.11 25.06 6.56
CA THR A 88 -8.22 25.38 8.01
C THR A 88 -8.17 24.13 8.87
N ILE A 89 -7.87 22.98 8.26
CA ILE A 89 -7.98 21.68 8.92
C ILE A 89 -6.93 21.50 10.03
N MET A 90 -7.38 20.94 11.15
CA MET A 90 -6.53 20.58 12.28
C MET A 90 -6.07 19.12 12.15
N ALA A 91 -4.85 18.82 12.62
CA ALA A 91 -4.30 17.46 12.57
C ALA A 91 -5.21 16.39 13.22
N LYS A 92 -6.03 16.79 14.21
CA LYS A 92 -7.01 15.90 14.86
C LYS A 92 -8.11 15.42 13.91
N GLU A 93 -8.47 16.22 12.91
CA GLU A 93 -9.55 15.94 11.94
C GLU A 93 -9.08 14.98 10.86
N LEU A 94 -7.77 14.94 10.58
CA LEU A 94 -7.13 13.98 9.68
C LEU A 94 -6.86 12.62 10.35
N LYS A 95 -7.01 12.52 11.66
CA LYS A 95 -6.64 11.31 12.41
C LYS A 95 -7.54 10.14 12.04
N GLY A 96 -6.92 9.00 11.71
CA GLY A 96 -7.63 7.75 11.42
C GLY A 96 -8.17 7.65 9.99
N GLN A 97 -7.86 8.62 9.13
CA GLN A 97 -8.19 8.61 7.71
C GLN A 97 -6.98 8.18 6.89
N ALA A 98 -7.17 7.27 5.95
CA ALA A 98 -6.12 6.81 5.05
C ALA A 98 -6.70 6.46 3.67
N ILE A 99 -5.96 6.80 2.62
CA ILE A 99 -6.24 6.38 1.25
C ILE A 99 -5.21 5.31 0.88
N LEU A 100 -5.68 4.13 0.50
CA LEU A 100 -4.83 3.06 -0.01
C LEU A 100 -4.84 3.11 -1.54
N ALA A 101 -3.64 3.09 -2.16
CA ALA A 101 -3.48 3.03 -3.60
C ALA A 101 -2.76 1.74 -4.00
N LEU A 102 -3.06 1.25 -5.21
CA LEU A 102 -2.47 0.00 -5.73
C LEU A 102 -0.98 0.13 -6.05
N THR A 103 -0.51 1.34 -6.39
CA THR A 103 0.87 1.59 -6.79
C THR A 103 1.44 2.81 -6.05
N ASN A 104 2.76 2.85 -5.91
CA ASN A 104 3.48 3.99 -5.33
C ASN A 104 3.23 5.28 -6.14
N ASN A 105 3.21 5.20 -7.47
CA ASN A 105 2.94 6.38 -8.31
C ASN A 105 1.54 6.97 -8.04
N ALA A 106 0.53 6.11 -7.89
CA ALA A 106 -0.82 6.56 -7.55
C ALA A 106 -0.89 7.16 -6.14
N SER A 107 -0.22 6.56 -5.15
CA SER A 107 -0.18 7.11 -3.79
C SER A 107 0.56 8.45 -3.73
N ILE A 108 1.70 8.57 -4.41
CA ILE A 108 2.48 9.82 -4.52
C ILE A 108 1.64 10.92 -5.16
N TYR A 109 0.94 10.60 -6.28
CA TYR A 109 0.06 11.54 -6.95
C TYR A 109 -1.03 12.06 -6.00
N ILE A 110 -1.76 11.17 -5.32
CA ILE A 110 -2.82 11.53 -4.38
C ILE A 110 -2.26 12.36 -3.21
N ASN A 111 -1.14 11.92 -2.63
CA ASN A 111 -0.49 12.61 -1.52
C ASN A 111 -0.10 14.05 -1.90
N ASN A 112 0.46 14.25 -3.10
CA ASN A 112 0.82 15.58 -3.58
C ASN A 112 -0.41 16.47 -3.80
N GLN A 113 -1.51 15.92 -4.34
CA GLN A 113 -2.76 16.69 -4.50
C GLN A 113 -3.32 17.15 -3.15
N VAL A 114 -3.36 16.26 -2.15
CA VAL A 114 -3.82 16.60 -0.79
C VAL A 114 -2.88 17.61 -0.14
N LEU A 115 -1.57 17.45 -0.30
CA LEU A 115 -0.55 18.34 0.27
C LEU A 115 -0.69 19.78 -0.22
N LEU A 116 -1.04 20.00 -1.49
CA LEU A 116 -1.27 21.33 -2.08
C LEU A 116 -2.47 22.07 -1.45
N CYS A 117 -3.42 21.34 -0.86
CA CYS A 117 -4.60 21.93 -0.23
C CYS A 117 -4.37 22.30 1.24
N LEU A 118 -3.25 21.91 1.85
CA LEU A 118 -2.95 22.18 3.26
C LEU A 118 -2.33 23.58 3.44
N PRO A 119 -2.75 24.36 4.46
CA PRO A 119 -2.50 25.80 4.57
C PRO A 119 -1.12 26.16 5.13
N ARG A 120 -0.19 25.21 5.18
CA ARG A 120 1.10 25.38 5.85
C ARG A 120 2.22 25.62 4.85
N LYS A 121 3.28 26.31 5.32
CA LYS A 121 4.52 26.47 4.57
C LYS A 121 5.07 25.09 4.19
N THR A 122 5.27 24.85 2.91
CA THR A 122 5.97 23.66 2.41
C THR A 122 7.42 23.70 2.86
N ILE A 123 7.89 22.58 3.42
CA ILE A 123 9.30 22.33 3.70
C ILE A 123 9.73 21.21 2.77
N VAL A 124 10.79 21.43 2.00
CA VAL A 124 11.40 20.42 1.13
C VAL A 124 12.60 19.84 1.86
N TYR A 125 12.68 18.52 1.89
CA TYR A 125 13.84 17.78 2.37
C TYR A 125 14.44 17.08 1.16
N GLU A 126 15.65 17.47 0.79
CA GLU A 126 16.39 16.88 -0.33
C GLU A 126 17.13 15.65 0.17
N ALA A 127 17.00 14.54 -0.55
CA ALA A 127 17.78 13.34 -0.30
C ALA A 127 19.12 13.46 -1.03
N VAL A 128 20.13 12.72 -0.56
CA VAL A 128 21.43 12.61 -1.25
C VAL A 128 21.77 11.14 -1.30
N ASP A 129 21.74 10.58 -2.51
CA ASP A 129 22.10 9.20 -2.77
C ASP A 129 23.47 9.15 -3.48
N ASP A 130 24.36 8.26 -3.02
CA ASP A 130 25.63 7.96 -3.68
C ASP A 130 25.80 6.45 -3.73
N ILE A 131 26.55 5.98 -4.73
CA ILE A 131 26.89 4.58 -4.82
C ILE A 131 28.04 4.25 -3.85
N VAL A 132 27.90 3.14 -3.13
CA VAL A 132 29.00 2.56 -2.36
C VAL A 132 29.63 1.47 -3.22
N SER A 133 30.69 1.80 -3.96
CA SER A 133 31.45 0.85 -4.77
C SER A 133 32.95 1.14 -4.73
N ASP A 134 33.75 0.08 -4.78
CA ASP A 134 35.21 0.14 -4.93
C ASP A 134 35.64 0.25 -6.41
N ASP A 135 34.72 0.06 -7.36
CA ASP A 135 34.98 0.16 -8.79
C ASP A 135 34.66 1.58 -9.33
N PRO A 136 35.64 2.33 -9.84
CA PRO A 136 35.41 3.65 -10.42
C PRO A 136 34.45 3.65 -11.63
N SER A 137 34.30 2.52 -12.32
CA SER A 137 33.44 2.40 -13.50
C SER A 137 31.95 2.33 -13.16
N ASP A 138 31.59 1.98 -11.92
CA ASP A 138 30.20 1.94 -11.48
C ASP A 138 29.57 3.34 -11.46
N ARG A 139 30.37 4.40 -11.25
CA ARG A 139 29.90 5.79 -11.34
C ARG A 139 29.42 6.18 -12.74
N LEU A 140 29.94 5.52 -13.78
CA LEU A 140 29.48 5.71 -15.16
C LEU A 140 28.22 4.89 -15.47
N THR A 141 28.02 3.80 -14.73
CA THR A 141 26.88 2.87 -14.92
C THR A 141 25.64 3.34 -14.18
N PHE A 142 25.81 3.98 -13.02
CA PHE A 142 24.74 4.47 -12.16
C PHE A 142 24.90 5.98 -11.93
N PRO A 143 24.56 6.81 -12.92
CA PRO A 143 24.62 8.25 -12.78
C PRO A 143 23.59 8.76 -11.76
N VAL A 144 23.79 9.96 -11.23
CA VAL A 144 22.93 10.54 -10.19
C VAL A 144 21.48 10.63 -10.67
N GLU A 145 21.25 10.97 -11.95
CA GLU A 145 19.90 11.03 -12.52
C GLU A 145 19.18 9.67 -12.50
N PHE A 146 19.94 8.56 -12.58
CA PHE A 146 19.37 7.23 -12.41
C PHE A 146 18.99 6.98 -10.95
N LEU A 147 19.84 7.35 -9.99
CA LEU A 147 19.56 7.21 -8.56
C LEU A 147 18.33 8.03 -8.17
N ASP A 148 18.26 9.29 -8.61
CA ASP A 148 17.16 10.22 -8.36
C ASP A 148 15.82 9.73 -8.96
N SER A 149 15.88 8.87 -9.98
CA SER A 149 14.69 8.26 -10.59
C SER A 149 14.10 7.10 -9.76
N LEU A 150 14.85 6.58 -8.77
CA LEU A 150 14.41 5.46 -7.97
C LEU A 150 13.38 5.89 -6.93
N THR A 151 12.33 5.09 -6.79
CA THR A 151 11.35 5.22 -5.69
C THR A 151 11.33 3.93 -4.87
N PRO A 152 12.36 3.68 -4.05
CA PRO A 152 12.43 2.48 -3.23
C PRO A 152 11.26 2.42 -2.25
N THR A 153 10.75 1.20 -2.04
CA THR A 153 9.61 0.97 -1.16
C THR A 153 9.90 1.45 0.26
N GLY A 154 9.03 2.30 0.79
CA GLY A 154 9.16 2.83 2.15
C GLY A 154 10.06 4.06 2.27
N MET A 155 10.64 4.54 1.17
CA MET A 155 11.32 5.83 1.12
C MET A 155 10.43 6.88 0.43
N PRO A 156 10.54 8.16 0.82
CA PRO A 156 9.89 9.24 0.10
C PRO A 156 10.45 9.32 -1.33
N PRO A 157 9.66 9.78 -2.31
CA PRO A 157 10.19 10.08 -3.64
C PRO A 157 11.28 11.15 -3.55
N TYR A 158 12.31 11.02 -4.39
CA TYR A 158 13.42 11.95 -4.44
C TYR A 158 12.96 13.35 -4.83
N LYS A 159 13.64 14.36 -4.28
CA LYS A 159 13.51 15.78 -4.62
C LYS A 159 14.85 16.46 -4.46
#